data_AF-A0A9D0VKW2-F1
#
_entry.id   AF-A0A9D0VKW2-F1
#
_cell.length_a   1.000
_cell.length_b   1.000
_cell.length_c   1.000
_cell.angle_alpha   90.00
_cell.angle_beta   90.00
_cell.angle_gamma   90.00
#
_symmetry.space_group_name_H-M   'P 1'
#
loop_
_entity.id
_entity.type
_entity.pdbx_description
1 polymer ?
#
loop_
_entity_poly.entity_id
_entity_poly.type
_entity_poly.pdbx_seq_one_letter_code
_entity_poly.pdbx_strand_id
1 'polypeptide(L)'
;MRCADVHEAIRQGRAWDPQVLAHATTCGPCGVLLEAGGELGLALEELPLKATLDAEVVLERVAADRGIRARLSRLPSPLRGALVVAVVGLVVIGVVALKPRPDLSSYPVLRMVSVLGLMGAVLAVGLGIRLRPLYRAPLSLSLRSVAVIALLVVPLLIAGSAEAITGHAASMLKGPFWPTAASCFLFGTVAGGALYLALALLERRPRGSAWGTVTGAGLMGVVGNLALQLYCPVTAPSHLLAGHAMVGLVWATVFGIGALLRRC
;
A
#
# COMPACT_ATOMS: atom_id res chain seq x y z
N MET A 1 27.79 -21.27 -28.27
CA MET A 1 27.64 -21.61 -26.84
C MET A 1 26.26 -21.16 -26.36
N ARG A 2 25.56 -21.95 -25.55
CA ARG A 2 24.22 -21.63 -25.04
C ARG A 2 24.32 -20.91 -23.69
N CYS A 3 23.25 -20.23 -23.27
CA CYS A 3 23.22 -19.53 -21.98
C CYS A 3 23.48 -20.48 -20.80
N ALA A 4 23.00 -21.72 -20.87
CA ALA A 4 23.26 -22.74 -19.86
C ALA A 4 24.76 -23.03 -19.69
N ASP A 5 25.51 -23.09 -20.80
CA ASP A 5 26.95 -23.37 -20.79
C ASP A 5 27.72 -22.18 -20.17
N VAL A 6 27.27 -20.94 -20.44
CA VAL A 6 27.81 -19.71 -19.81
C VAL A 6 27.55 -19.70 -18.30
N HIS A 7 26.34 -20.04 -17.86
CA HIS A 7 26.01 -20.08 -16.44
C HIS A 7 26.83 -21.14 -15.70
N GLU A 8 27.10 -22.28 -16.33
CA GLU A 8 27.97 -23.32 -15.79
C GLU A 8 29.43 -22.86 -15.72
N ALA A 9 29.94 -22.19 -16.75
CA ALA A 9 31.29 -21.65 -16.75
C ALA A 9 31.50 -20.59 -15.66
N ILE A 10 30.54 -19.68 -15.46
CA ILE A 10 30.58 -18.68 -14.37
C ILE A 10 30.59 -19.37 -13.00
N ARG A 11 29.76 -20.41 -12.81
CA ARG A 11 29.74 -21.22 -11.57
C ARG A 11 31.08 -21.87 -11.26
N GLN A 12 31.79 -22.30 -12.29
CA GLN A 12 33.12 -22.91 -12.16
C GLN A 12 34.26 -21.88 -12.01
N GLY A 13 33.94 -20.59 -11.80
CA GLY A 13 34.94 -19.52 -11.73
C GLY A 13 35.59 -19.18 -13.08
N ARG A 14 35.04 -19.69 -14.19
CA ARG A 14 35.51 -19.45 -15.57
C ARG A 14 34.73 -18.32 -16.26
N ALA A 15 34.29 -17.32 -15.49
CA ALA A 15 33.53 -16.17 -16.00
C ALA A 15 34.29 -15.38 -17.09
N TRP A 16 35.62 -15.46 -17.08
CA TRP A 16 36.51 -14.73 -18.00
C TRP A 16 36.99 -15.57 -19.19
N ASP A 17 36.41 -16.75 -19.41
CA ASP A 17 36.71 -17.55 -20.61
C ASP A 17 36.36 -16.73 -21.88
N PRO A 18 37.24 -16.68 -22.90
CA PRO A 18 36.99 -15.93 -24.13
C PRO A 18 35.65 -16.29 -24.79
N GLN A 19 35.21 -17.54 -24.70
CA GLN A 19 33.91 -17.96 -25.26
C GLN A 19 32.75 -17.35 -24.48
N VAL A 20 32.88 -17.24 -23.15
CA VAL A 20 31.87 -16.64 -22.26
C VAL A 20 31.74 -15.15 -22.52
N LEU A 21 32.87 -14.45 -22.65
CA LEU A 21 32.92 -13.04 -23.03
C LEU A 21 32.27 -12.82 -24.40
N ALA A 22 32.61 -13.64 -25.40
CA ALA A 22 32.02 -13.53 -26.74
C ALA A 22 30.49 -13.72 -26.71
N HIS A 23 29.97 -14.70 -25.97
CA HIS A 23 28.51 -14.87 -25.83
C HIS A 23 27.88 -13.68 -25.12
N ALA A 24 28.47 -13.21 -24.01
CA ALA A 24 27.96 -12.10 -23.20
C ALA A 24 27.82 -10.79 -23.98
N THR A 25 28.68 -10.54 -24.97
CA THR A 25 28.54 -9.36 -25.86
C THR A 25 27.32 -9.43 -26.78
N THR A 26 26.82 -10.64 -27.08
CA THR A 26 25.66 -10.87 -27.95
C THR A 26 24.37 -11.17 -27.18
N CYS A 27 24.48 -11.58 -25.92
CA CYS A 27 23.37 -11.95 -25.05
C CYS A 27 23.30 -11.00 -23.84
N GLY A 28 22.44 -9.99 -23.93
CA GLY A 28 22.25 -8.98 -22.88
C GLY A 28 22.10 -9.55 -21.45
N PRO A 29 21.30 -10.61 -21.22
CA PRO A 29 21.19 -11.26 -19.90
C PRO A 29 22.54 -11.77 -19.34
N CYS A 30 23.32 -12.47 -20.16
CA CYS A 30 24.62 -13.00 -19.75
C CYS A 30 25.66 -11.88 -19.56
N GLY A 31 25.55 -10.78 -20.32
CA GLY A 31 26.36 -9.57 -20.14
C GLY A 31 26.20 -8.96 -18.75
N VAL A 32 24.95 -8.76 -18.31
CA VAL A 32 24.65 -8.23 -16.97
C VAL A 32 25.18 -9.15 -15.86
N LEU A 33 25.10 -10.47 -16.05
CA LEU A 33 25.62 -11.44 -15.10
C LEU A 33 27.14 -11.38 -14.96
N LEU A 34 27.84 -11.09 -16.06
CA LEU A 34 29.30 -10.93 -16.09
C LEU A 34 29.75 -9.59 -15.48
N GLU A 35 29.03 -8.51 -15.78
CA GLU A 35 29.31 -7.18 -15.21
C GLU A 35 29.21 -7.16 -13.68
N ALA A 36 28.37 -8.01 -13.11
CA ALA A 36 28.26 -8.22 -11.66
C ALA A 36 29.39 -9.09 -11.06
N GLY A 37 30.47 -9.36 -11.81
CA GLY A 37 31.67 -10.05 -11.35
C GLY A 37 31.50 -11.55 -11.07
N GLY A 38 30.39 -12.16 -11.51
CA GLY A 38 30.07 -13.55 -11.18
C GLY A 38 29.68 -13.81 -9.72
N GLU A 39 29.92 -12.87 -8.80
CA GLU A 39 29.52 -12.95 -7.39
C GLU A 39 28.00 -13.13 -7.22
N LEU A 40 27.21 -12.50 -8.10
CA LEU A 40 25.77 -12.68 -8.12
C LEU A 40 25.38 -14.13 -8.45
N GLY A 41 26.14 -14.80 -9.33
CA GLY A 41 25.92 -16.20 -9.69
C GLY A 41 26.21 -17.15 -8.54
N LEU A 42 27.27 -16.89 -7.78
CA LEU A 42 27.64 -17.65 -6.57
C LEU A 42 26.64 -17.42 -5.42
N ALA A 43 26.23 -16.16 -5.20
CA ALA A 43 25.24 -15.81 -4.18
C ALA A 43 23.84 -16.40 -4.47
N LEU A 44 23.50 -16.60 -5.74
CA LEU A 44 22.26 -17.27 -6.14
C LEU A 44 22.28 -18.79 -5.92
N GLU A 45 23.46 -19.41 -5.82
CA GLU A 45 23.63 -20.85 -5.58
C GLU A 45 23.59 -21.21 -4.09
N GLU A 46 24.07 -20.32 -3.22
CA GLU A 46 23.90 -20.45 -1.77
C GLU A 46 22.43 -20.31 -1.34
N LEU A 47 21.63 -19.62 -2.14
CA LEU A 47 20.18 -19.62 -1.95
C LEU A 47 19.63 -20.96 -2.45
N PRO A 48 18.77 -21.65 -1.68
CA PRO A 48 18.11 -22.90 -2.11
C PRO A 48 17.01 -22.59 -3.13
N LEU A 49 17.33 -21.85 -4.19
CA LEU A 49 16.50 -21.51 -5.34
C LEU A 49 16.76 -22.54 -6.47
N LYS A 50 16.95 -23.80 -6.11
CA LYS A 50 17.44 -24.83 -7.03
C LYS A 50 16.39 -25.45 -7.95
N ALA A 51 15.23 -24.83 -8.21
CA ALA A 51 14.21 -25.48 -9.03
C ALA A 51 13.29 -24.65 -9.94
N THR A 52 13.06 -23.34 -9.77
CA THR A 52 11.92 -22.70 -10.48
C THR A 52 12.03 -21.22 -10.83
N LEU A 53 13.21 -20.59 -10.75
CA LEU A 53 13.38 -19.25 -11.32
C LEU A 53 13.75 -19.36 -12.79
N ASP A 54 12.73 -19.51 -13.61
CA ASP A 54 12.83 -19.34 -15.05
C ASP A 54 13.51 -17.99 -15.35
N ALA A 55 14.67 -18.05 -16.01
CA ALA A 55 15.45 -16.87 -16.34
C ALA A 55 14.64 -15.87 -17.18
N GLU A 56 13.68 -16.36 -17.96
CA GLU A 56 12.75 -15.54 -18.75
C GLU A 56 11.83 -14.71 -17.85
N VAL A 57 11.31 -15.29 -16.76
CA VAL A 57 10.50 -14.59 -15.75
C VAL A 57 11.33 -13.54 -14.99
N VAL A 58 12.61 -13.83 -14.73
CA VAL A 58 13.51 -12.85 -14.10
C VAL A 58 13.78 -11.69 -15.04
N LEU A 59 14.06 -11.96 -16.32
CA LEU A 59 14.31 -10.93 -17.34
C LEU A 59 13.08 -10.10 -17.63
N GLU A 60 11.89 -10.70 -17.71
CA GLU A 60 10.63 -9.97 -17.86
C GLU A 60 10.39 -9.05 -16.66
N ARG A 61 10.70 -9.50 -15.44
CA ARG A 61 10.63 -8.67 -14.23
C ARG A 61 11.64 -7.52 -14.24
N VAL A 62 12.87 -7.75 -14.69
CA VAL A 62 13.90 -6.70 -14.81
C VAL A 62 13.53 -5.69 -15.91
N ALA A 63 13.00 -6.17 -17.04
CA ALA A 63 12.52 -5.32 -18.13
C ALA A 63 11.29 -4.49 -17.68
N ALA A 64 10.40 -5.09 -16.90
CA ALA A 64 9.25 -4.42 -16.28
C ALA A 64 9.65 -3.46 -15.12
N ASP A 65 10.89 -3.52 -14.65
CA ASP A 65 11.47 -2.60 -13.64
C ASP A 65 12.12 -1.36 -14.29
N ARG A 66 11.54 -0.88 -15.39
CA ARG A 66 11.87 0.43 -15.99
C ARG A 66 10.82 1.49 -15.60
N GLY A 67 11.23 2.75 -15.49
CA GLY A 67 10.33 3.90 -15.29
C GLY A 67 10.28 4.48 -13.85
N ILE A 68 9.33 5.40 -13.62
CA ILE A 68 9.21 6.17 -12.37
C ILE A 68 9.01 5.26 -11.16
N ARG A 69 8.17 4.23 -11.30
CA ARG A 69 7.92 3.26 -10.22
C ARG A 69 9.19 2.55 -9.78
N ALA A 70 9.99 2.06 -10.72
CA ALA A 70 11.25 1.37 -10.41
C ALA A 70 12.23 2.29 -9.68
N ARG A 71 12.30 3.57 -10.09
CA ARG A 71 13.10 4.59 -9.39
C ARG A 71 12.59 4.81 -7.96
N LEU A 72 11.28 4.94 -7.77
CA LEU A 72 10.66 5.17 -6.46
C LEU A 72 10.74 3.96 -5.52
N SER A 73 10.63 2.73 -6.05
CA SER A 73 10.71 1.50 -5.25
C SER A 73 12.12 1.25 -4.69
N ARG A 74 13.15 1.74 -5.40
CA ARG A 74 14.57 1.68 -5.00
C ARG A 74 14.95 2.66 -3.90
N LEU A 75 14.11 3.66 -3.61
CA LEU A 75 14.37 4.61 -2.53
C LEU A 75 14.60 3.89 -1.19
N PRO A 76 15.54 4.37 -0.35
CA PRO A 76 15.70 3.92 1.03
C PRO A 76 14.36 3.90 1.78
N SER A 77 14.17 2.90 2.64
CA SER A 77 12.97 2.76 3.49
C SER A 77 12.57 4.03 4.27
N PRO A 78 13.50 4.81 4.89
CA PRO A 78 13.11 6.04 5.58
C PRO A 78 12.51 7.09 4.63
N LEU A 79 13.07 7.25 3.43
CA LEU A 79 12.52 8.19 2.43
C LEU A 79 11.15 7.76 1.93
N ARG A 80 10.93 6.45 1.74
CA ARG A 80 9.59 5.92 1.41
C ARG A 80 8.58 6.20 2.52
N GLY A 81 8.98 6.03 3.77
CA GLY A 81 8.19 6.40 4.93
C GLY A 81 7.86 7.89 4.94
N ALA A 82 8.86 8.75 4.75
CA ALA A 82 8.69 10.20 4.69
C ALA A 82 7.74 10.64 3.57
N LEU A 83 7.86 10.06 2.36
CA LEU A 83 6.95 10.34 1.25
C LEU A 83 5.51 9.94 1.55
N VAL A 84 5.32 8.76 2.16
CA VAL A 84 3.98 8.31 2.58
C VAL A 84 3.39 9.25 3.65
N VAL A 85 4.18 9.61 4.66
CA VAL A 85 3.76 10.56 5.70
C VAL A 85 3.45 11.92 5.09
N ALA A 86 4.23 12.39 4.13
CA ALA A 86 3.99 13.64 3.42
C ALA A 86 2.67 13.59 2.62
N VAL A 87 2.36 12.49 1.94
CA VAL A 87 1.08 12.31 1.23
C VAL A 87 -0.10 12.34 2.21
N VAL A 88 -0.02 11.62 3.33
CA VAL A 88 -1.07 11.64 4.37
C VAL A 88 -1.21 13.04 4.95
N GLY A 89 -0.09 13.68 5.29
CA GLY A 89 -0.06 15.05 5.82
C GLY A 89 -0.67 16.05 4.85
N LEU A 90 -0.36 15.97 3.56
CA LEU A 90 -0.93 16.84 2.52
C LEU A 90 -2.44 16.67 2.41
N VAL A 91 -2.96 15.45 2.48
CA VAL A 91 -4.41 15.18 2.50
C VAL A 91 -5.05 15.81 3.73
N VAL A 92 -4.50 15.56 4.93
CA VAL A 92 -5.05 16.08 6.20
C VAL A 92 -5.01 17.61 6.24
N ILE A 93 -3.85 18.21 5.94
CA ILE A 93 -3.67 19.66 5.92
C ILE A 93 -4.56 20.29 4.86
N GLY A 94 -4.63 19.69 3.66
CA GLY A 94 -5.48 20.18 2.57
C GLY A 94 -6.96 20.18 2.94
N VAL A 95 -7.45 19.12 3.60
CA VAL A 95 -8.83 19.06 4.11
C VAL A 95 -9.10 20.19 5.11
N VAL A 96 -8.25 20.33 6.11
CA VAL A 96 -8.42 21.32 7.18
C VAL A 96 -8.32 22.75 6.66
N ALA A 97 -7.39 23.02 5.75
CA ALA A 97 -7.14 24.36 5.21
C ALA A 97 -8.21 24.80 4.21
N LEU A 98 -8.68 23.90 3.33
CA LEU A 98 -9.60 24.25 2.26
C LEU A 98 -11.07 24.19 2.68
N LYS A 99 -11.40 23.36 3.67
CA LYS A 99 -12.77 23.22 4.16
C LYS A 99 -12.81 22.88 5.64
N PRO A 100 -12.54 23.87 6.51
CA PRO A 100 -12.60 23.66 7.95
C PRO A 100 -14.00 23.20 8.37
N ARG A 101 -14.04 22.23 9.28
CA ARG A 101 -15.28 21.67 9.82
C ARG A 101 -16.04 22.74 10.63
N PRO A 102 -17.30 23.06 10.30
CA PRO A 102 -18.03 24.19 10.89
C PRO A 102 -18.46 23.97 12.35
N ASP A 103 -18.60 22.72 12.81
CA ASP A 103 -18.97 22.35 14.17
C ASP A 103 -17.76 22.02 15.06
N LEU A 104 -16.53 22.31 14.61
CA LEU A 104 -15.32 21.88 15.32
C LEU A 104 -15.23 22.44 16.75
N SER A 105 -15.68 23.69 16.97
CA SER A 105 -15.72 24.32 18.29
C SER A 105 -16.74 23.69 19.25
N SER A 106 -17.79 23.08 18.70
CA SER A 106 -18.86 22.42 19.46
C SER A 106 -18.59 20.93 19.65
N TYR A 107 -17.63 20.36 18.92
CA TYR A 107 -17.34 18.94 18.94
C TYR A 107 -16.57 18.52 20.20
N PRO A 108 -16.95 17.42 20.88
CA PRO A 108 -16.25 16.97 22.08
C PRO A 108 -14.77 16.66 21.78
N VAL A 109 -13.86 17.50 22.29
CA VAL A 109 -12.42 17.43 21.98
C VAL A 109 -11.85 16.05 22.30
N LEU A 110 -12.19 15.47 23.46
CA LEU A 110 -11.71 14.15 23.86
C LEU A 110 -12.12 13.05 22.87
N ARG A 111 -13.33 13.13 22.32
CA ARG A 111 -13.81 12.19 21.31
C ARG A 111 -13.05 12.36 20.00
N MET A 112 -12.83 13.61 19.55
CA MET A 112 -12.05 13.88 18.33
C MET A 112 -10.64 13.32 18.46
N VAL A 113 -9.94 13.66 19.56
CA VAL A 113 -8.59 13.17 19.84
C VAL A 113 -8.55 11.64 19.90
N SER A 114 -9.53 11.00 20.54
CA SER A 114 -9.59 9.53 20.62
C SER A 114 -9.81 8.88 19.24
N VAL A 115 -10.70 9.42 18.42
CA VAL A 115 -10.98 8.93 17.06
C VAL A 115 -9.76 9.09 16.16
N LEU A 116 -9.17 10.30 16.13
CA LEU A 116 -7.99 10.58 15.33
C LEU A 116 -6.77 9.79 15.81
N GLY A 117 -6.60 9.66 17.13
CA GLY A 117 -5.52 8.88 17.74
C GLY A 117 -5.63 7.39 17.42
N LEU A 118 -6.83 6.81 17.54
CA LEU A 118 -7.05 5.40 17.22
C LEU A 118 -6.84 5.12 15.71
N MET A 119 -7.40 5.94 14.83
CA MET A 119 -7.18 5.81 13.39
C MET A 119 -5.71 6.03 13.03
N GLY A 120 -5.05 7.01 13.63
CA GLY A 120 -3.62 7.29 13.46
C GLY A 120 -2.73 6.12 13.91
N ALA A 121 -3.07 5.48 15.04
CA ALA A 121 -2.35 4.31 15.54
C ALA A 121 -2.49 3.12 14.57
N VAL A 122 -3.71 2.82 14.12
CA VAL A 122 -3.95 1.73 13.16
C VAL A 122 -3.27 2.02 11.81
N LEU A 123 -3.30 3.28 11.36
CA LEU A 123 -2.57 3.73 10.17
C LEU A 123 -1.06 3.52 10.33
N ALA A 124 -0.48 3.96 11.44
CA ALA A 124 0.95 3.81 11.72
C ALA A 124 1.39 2.33 11.76
N VAL A 125 0.60 1.47 12.42
CA VAL A 125 0.85 0.02 12.44
C VAL A 125 0.77 -0.56 11.03
N GLY A 126 -0.30 -0.25 10.29
CA GLY A 126 -0.49 -0.73 8.92
C GLY A 126 0.64 -0.28 7.98
N LEU A 127 1.08 0.98 8.07
CA LEU A 127 2.20 1.52 7.31
C LEU A 127 3.52 0.88 7.71
N GLY A 128 3.79 0.71 9.01
CA GLY A 128 4.99 0.04 9.51
C GLY A 128 5.10 -1.40 9.00
N ILE A 129 3.99 -2.11 8.94
CA ILE A 129 3.91 -3.46 8.36
C ILE A 129 4.10 -3.44 6.83
N ARG A 130 3.48 -2.47 6.14
CA ARG A 130 3.49 -2.35 4.68
C ARG A 130 4.87 -1.97 4.15
N LEU A 131 5.51 -0.99 4.80
CA LEU A 131 6.81 -0.45 4.44
C LEU A 131 7.98 -1.22 5.07
N ARG A 132 7.69 -2.29 5.84
CA ARG A 132 8.71 -3.14 6.45
C ARG A 132 9.75 -3.59 5.40
N PRO A 133 11.06 -3.43 5.67
CA PRO A 133 12.10 -3.85 4.74
C PRO A 133 12.04 -5.35 4.42
N LEU A 134 12.36 -5.72 3.18
CA LEU A 134 12.30 -7.10 2.69
C LEU A 134 13.30 -8.04 3.39
N TYR A 135 14.42 -7.51 3.88
CA TYR A 135 15.44 -8.30 4.59
C TYR A 135 15.02 -8.69 6.03
N ARG A 136 13.91 -8.15 6.55
CA ARG A 136 13.42 -8.54 7.88
C ARG A 136 12.53 -9.78 7.78
N ALA A 137 12.65 -10.68 8.76
CA ALA A 137 11.85 -11.91 8.84
C ALA A 137 10.34 -11.64 8.66
N PRO A 138 9.61 -12.49 7.93
CA PRO A 138 8.18 -12.30 7.69
C PRO A 138 7.39 -12.19 9.01
N LEU A 139 6.36 -11.33 9.04
CA LEU A 139 5.42 -11.31 10.18
C LEU A 139 4.64 -12.63 10.21
N SER A 140 4.29 -13.09 11.42
CA SER A 140 3.36 -14.21 11.61
C SER A 140 2.01 -13.92 10.93
N LEU A 141 1.31 -14.98 10.52
CA LEU A 141 0.00 -14.86 9.87
C LEU A 141 -0.99 -14.15 10.79
N SER A 142 -1.01 -14.51 12.09
CA SER A 142 -1.91 -13.91 13.08
C SER A 142 -1.75 -12.39 13.17
N LEU A 143 -0.52 -11.89 13.24
CA LEU A 143 -0.27 -10.45 13.32
C LEU A 143 -0.67 -9.71 12.04
N ARG A 144 -0.47 -10.32 10.87
CA ARG A 144 -0.94 -9.77 9.60
C ARG A 144 -2.47 -9.71 9.54
N SER A 145 -3.14 -10.77 9.97
CA SER A 145 -4.60 -10.84 10.00
C SER A 145 -5.17 -9.82 10.97
N VAL A 146 -4.62 -9.70 12.18
CA VAL A 146 -5.03 -8.69 13.17
C VAL A 146 -4.88 -7.28 12.60
N ALA A 147 -3.76 -6.97 11.92
CA ALA A 147 -3.57 -5.66 11.31
C ALA A 147 -4.58 -5.36 10.20
N VAL A 148 -4.88 -6.34 9.33
CA VAL A 148 -5.90 -6.20 8.28
C VAL A 148 -7.28 -6.00 8.89
N ILE A 149 -7.64 -6.83 9.87
CA ILE A 149 -8.92 -6.73 10.58
C ILE A 149 -9.03 -5.36 11.24
N ALA A 150 -8.00 -4.89 11.94
CA ALA A 150 -7.99 -3.57 12.57
C ALA A 150 -8.20 -2.43 11.54
N LEU A 151 -7.53 -2.48 10.39
CA LEU A 151 -7.69 -1.49 9.31
C LEU A 151 -9.13 -1.41 8.78
N LEU A 152 -9.87 -2.52 8.78
CA LEU A 152 -11.24 -2.59 8.25
C LEU A 152 -12.30 -2.36 9.33
N VAL A 153 -12.08 -2.88 10.55
CA VAL A 153 -13.07 -2.89 11.63
C VAL A 153 -13.06 -1.60 12.43
N VAL A 154 -11.90 -0.97 12.67
CA VAL A 154 -11.85 0.26 13.47
C VAL A 154 -12.71 1.40 12.89
N PRO A 155 -12.69 1.69 11.58
CA PRO A 155 -13.61 2.66 10.99
C PRO A 155 -15.08 2.32 11.20
N LEU A 156 -15.46 1.03 11.15
CA LEU A 156 -16.84 0.57 11.39
C LEU A 156 -17.25 0.80 12.85
N LEU A 157 -16.38 0.47 13.80
CA LEU A 157 -16.65 0.68 15.23
C LEU A 157 -16.82 2.17 15.55
N ILE A 158 -15.99 3.03 14.94
CA ILE A 158 -16.10 4.49 15.11
C ILE A 158 -17.41 5.00 14.48
N ALA A 159 -17.75 4.55 13.28
CA ALA A 159 -18.99 4.94 12.60
C ALA A 159 -20.26 4.46 13.31
N GLY A 160 -20.22 3.28 13.95
CA GLY A 160 -21.33 2.72 14.71
C GLY A 160 -21.45 3.23 16.14
N SER A 161 -20.50 4.05 16.62
CA SER A 161 -20.59 4.66 17.95
C SER A 161 -21.74 5.68 18.04
N ALA A 162 -22.26 5.92 19.24
CA ALA A 162 -23.33 6.88 19.48
C ALA A 162 -22.99 8.27 18.91
N GLU A 163 -23.99 9.10 18.58
CA GLU A 163 -23.74 10.44 18.02
C GLU A 163 -22.82 11.28 18.92
N ALA A 164 -21.89 12.03 18.31
CA ALA A 164 -20.98 12.89 19.06
C ALA A 164 -21.67 14.12 19.63
N ILE A 165 -22.64 14.63 18.89
CA ILE A 165 -23.43 15.80 19.26
C ILE A 165 -24.85 15.50 18.83
N THR A 166 -25.78 15.47 19.78
CA THR A 166 -27.21 15.42 19.49
C THR A 166 -27.73 16.86 19.36
N GLY A 167 -28.54 17.12 18.33
CA GLY A 167 -29.26 18.40 18.23
C GLY A 167 -28.50 19.59 17.62
N HIS A 168 -27.22 19.47 17.24
CA HIS A 168 -26.51 20.57 16.57
C HIS A 168 -26.83 20.60 15.06
N ALA A 169 -27.34 21.74 14.57
CA ALA A 169 -27.87 21.85 13.21
C ALA A 169 -26.85 21.53 12.10
N ALA A 170 -25.55 21.73 12.34
CA ALA A 170 -24.51 21.35 11.39
C ALA A 170 -24.25 19.83 11.34
N SER A 171 -24.56 19.11 12.42
CA SER A 171 -24.34 17.67 12.56
C SER A 171 -25.54 16.83 12.11
N MET A 172 -26.65 17.50 11.78
CA MET A 172 -27.82 16.90 11.17
C MET A 172 -27.63 16.72 9.67
N LEU A 173 -28.16 15.61 9.15
CA LEU A 173 -28.25 15.38 7.72
C LEU A 173 -29.20 16.41 7.10
N LYS A 174 -28.66 17.31 6.28
CA LYS A 174 -29.45 18.28 5.50
C LYS A 174 -29.63 17.74 4.09
N GLY A 175 -30.87 17.39 3.73
CA GLY A 175 -31.21 16.91 2.40
C GLY A 175 -31.24 15.38 2.26
N PRO A 176 -31.26 14.85 1.02
CA PRO A 176 -31.44 13.43 0.78
C PRO A 176 -30.24 12.61 1.27
N PHE A 177 -30.53 11.49 1.94
CA PHE A 177 -29.54 10.61 2.54
C PHE A 177 -28.51 10.08 1.55
N TRP A 178 -28.97 9.45 0.46
CA TRP A 178 -28.10 8.75 -0.48
C TRP A 178 -27.10 9.65 -1.22
N PRO A 179 -27.50 10.80 -1.80
CA PRO A 179 -26.55 11.71 -2.45
C PRO A 179 -25.49 12.23 -1.47
N THR A 180 -25.90 12.53 -0.24
CA THR A 180 -24.98 13.02 0.80
C THR A 180 -23.97 11.94 1.19
N ALA A 181 -24.42 10.72 1.48
CA ALA A 181 -23.55 9.58 1.78
C ALA A 181 -22.60 9.23 0.62
N ALA A 182 -23.10 9.24 -0.62
CA ALA A 182 -22.31 8.97 -1.82
C ALA A 182 -21.21 10.02 -2.03
N SER A 183 -21.50 11.30 -1.77
CA SER A 183 -20.50 12.37 -1.86
C SER A 183 -19.36 12.20 -0.85
N CYS A 184 -19.68 11.81 0.40
CA CYS A 184 -18.67 11.49 1.41
C CYS A 184 -17.86 10.25 1.03
N PHE A 185 -18.50 9.20 0.52
CA PHE A 185 -17.81 8.00 0.05
C PHE A 185 -16.83 8.32 -1.09
N LEU A 186 -17.26 9.13 -2.06
CA LEU A 186 -16.41 9.56 -3.18
C LEU A 186 -15.25 10.42 -2.68
N PHE A 187 -15.51 11.37 -1.80
CA PHE A 187 -14.46 12.19 -1.20
C PHE A 187 -13.43 11.34 -0.44
N GLY A 188 -13.89 10.43 0.42
CA GLY A 188 -13.02 9.51 1.16
C GLY A 188 -12.23 8.59 0.23
N THR A 189 -12.84 8.14 -0.88
CA THR A 189 -12.18 7.37 -1.93
C THR A 189 -11.05 8.16 -2.59
N VAL A 190 -11.28 9.42 -2.96
CA VAL A 190 -10.24 10.27 -3.58
C VAL A 190 -9.12 10.56 -2.58
N ALA A 191 -9.46 10.96 -1.36
CA ALA A 191 -8.50 11.26 -0.30
C ALA A 191 -7.63 10.04 0.06
N GLY A 192 -8.25 8.89 0.30
CA GLY A 192 -7.55 7.63 0.59
C GLY A 192 -6.81 7.06 -0.63
N GLY A 193 -7.36 7.27 -1.83
CA GLY A 193 -6.79 6.81 -3.09
C GLY A 193 -5.43 7.41 -3.39
N ALA A 194 -5.20 8.66 -2.98
CA ALA A 194 -3.87 9.28 -3.05
C ALA A 194 -2.81 8.47 -2.29
N LEU A 195 -3.11 8.01 -1.07
CA LEU A 195 -2.23 7.11 -0.32
C LEU A 195 -2.07 5.76 -1.04
N TYR A 196 -3.17 5.17 -1.51
CA TYR A 196 -3.11 3.89 -2.23
C TYR A 196 -2.17 3.96 -3.43
N LEU A 197 -2.27 5.02 -4.23
CA LEU A 197 -1.41 5.25 -5.39
C LEU A 197 0.05 5.44 -4.97
N ALA A 198 0.31 6.25 -3.94
CA ALA A 198 1.66 6.43 -3.40
C ALA A 198 2.27 5.09 -2.95
N LEU A 199 1.50 4.27 -2.23
CA LEU A 199 1.94 2.94 -1.82
C LEU A 199 2.18 2.02 -3.03
N ALA A 200 1.31 2.04 -4.04
CA ALA A 200 1.46 1.23 -5.26
C ALA A 200 2.72 1.61 -6.07
N LEU A 201 3.12 2.89 -6.03
CA LEU A 201 4.35 3.39 -6.67
C LEU A 201 5.60 3.08 -5.84
N LEU A 202 5.51 3.13 -4.51
CA LEU A 202 6.65 2.91 -3.61
C LEU A 202 6.85 1.43 -3.24
N GLU A 203 5.90 0.54 -3.51
CA GLU A 203 5.96 -0.86 -3.08
C GLU A 203 7.02 -1.69 -3.82
N ARG A 204 7.81 -2.45 -3.05
CA ARG A 204 8.83 -3.40 -3.56
C ARG A 204 8.32 -4.83 -3.77
N ARG A 205 7.14 -5.17 -3.22
CA ARG A 205 6.61 -6.54 -3.29
C ARG A 205 6.03 -6.81 -4.68
N PRO A 206 5.91 -8.09 -5.09
CA PRO A 206 5.30 -8.46 -6.35
C PRO A 206 3.90 -7.86 -6.49
N ARG A 207 3.59 -7.37 -7.70
CA ARG A 207 2.25 -6.89 -8.05
C ARG A 207 1.23 -8.01 -7.81
N GLY A 208 0.02 -7.64 -7.38
CA GLY A 208 -1.09 -8.57 -7.27
C GLY A 208 -1.08 -9.48 -6.04
N SER A 209 -0.18 -9.28 -5.06
CA SER A 209 -0.31 -10.00 -3.79
C SER A 209 -1.67 -9.65 -3.14
N ALA A 210 -2.51 -10.67 -2.86
CA ALA A 210 -3.84 -10.46 -2.26
C ALA A 210 -3.73 -9.73 -0.93
N TRP A 211 -2.75 -10.10 -0.10
CA TRP A 211 -2.44 -9.42 1.15
C TRP A 211 -2.08 -7.94 0.95
N GLY A 212 -1.20 -7.62 -0.02
CA GLY A 212 -0.80 -6.24 -0.26
C GLY A 212 -1.95 -5.38 -0.78
N THR A 213 -2.82 -6.02 -1.54
CA THR A 213 -4.02 -5.41 -2.12
C THR A 213 -5.04 -5.06 -1.04
N VAL A 214 -5.36 -6.01 -0.15
CA VAL A 214 -6.31 -5.82 0.96
C VAL A 214 -5.77 -4.84 1.99
N THR A 215 -4.48 -4.95 2.37
CA THR A 215 -3.87 -3.98 3.29
C THR A 215 -3.82 -2.57 2.70
N GLY A 216 -3.53 -2.43 1.40
CA GLY A 216 -3.60 -1.16 0.70
C GLY A 216 -5.00 -0.54 0.74
N ALA A 217 -6.04 -1.34 0.49
CA ALA A 217 -7.43 -0.90 0.60
C ALA A 217 -7.83 -0.49 2.02
N GLY A 218 -7.39 -1.24 3.04
CA GLY A 218 -7.61 -0.87 4.44
C GLY A 218 -6.94 0.46 4.81
N LEU A 219 -5.70 0.67 4.37
CA LEU A 219 -4.98 1.94 4.57
C LEU A 219 -5.65 3.12 3.85
N MET A 220 -6.11 2.89 2.62
CA MET A 220 -6.96 3.82 1.87
C MET A 220 -8.24 4.16 2.65
N GLY A 221 -8.92 3.16 3.19
CA GLY A 221 -10.10 3.33 4.04
C GLY A 221 -9.82 4.20 5.26
N VAL A 222 -8.75 3.92 6.00
CA VAL A 222 -8.40 4.69 7.21
C VAL A 222 -8.05 6.14 6.88
N VAL A 223 -7.25 6.41 5.85
CA VAL A 223 -6.94 7.81 5.46
C VAL A 223 -8.16 8.54 4.93
N GLY A 224 -8.99 7.88 4.12
CA GLY A 224 -10.27 8.44 3.68
C GLY A 224 -11.17 8.79 4.86
N ASN A 225 -11.24 7.92 5.86
CA ASN A 225 -12.02 8.16 7.08
C ASN A 225 -11.44 9.29 7.94
N LEU A 226 -10.11 9.37 8.10
CA LEU A 226 -9.45 10.51 8.79
C LEU A 226 -9.80 11.84 8.13
N ALA A 227 -9.68 11.92 6.80
CA ALA A 227 -10.07 13.10 6.04
C ALA A 227 -11.56 13.44 6.24
N LEU A 228 -12.43 12.42 6.19
CA LEU A 228 -13.86 12.61 6.38
C LEU A 228 -14.24 13.05 7.80
N GLN A 229 -13.54 12.62 8.84
CA GLN A 229 -13.77 13.10 10.22
C GLN A 229 -13.44 14.59 10.39
N LEU A 230 -12.49 15.09 9.58
CA LEU A 230 -12.08 16.49 9.56
C LEU A 230 -12.90 17.34 8.57
N TYR A 231 -13.66 16.72 7.68
CA TYR A 231 -14.42 17.38 6.60
C TYR A 231 -15.93 17.40 6.85
N CYS A 232 -16.51 16.27 7.26
CA CYS A 232 -17.95 16.07 7.33
C CYS A 232 -18.46 16.36 8.75
N PRO A 233 -19.42 17.29 8.92
CA PRO A 233 -19.99 17.60 10.22
C PRO A 233 -21.06 16.58 10.67
N VAL A 234 -21.61 15.78 9.76
CA VAL A 234 -22.73 14.85 10.04
C VAL A 234 -22.24 13.70 10.94
N THR A 235 -22.87 13.55 12.11
CA THR A 235 -22.50 12.52 13.10
C THR A 235 -23.46 11.35 13.20
N ALA A 236 -24.54 11.35 12.41
CA ALA A 236 -25.53 10.29 12.39
C ALA A 236 -24.89 8.93 12.00
N PRO A 237 -25.03 7.86 12.80
CA PRO A 237 -24.36 6.58 12.55
C PRO A 237 -24.69 5.96 11.19
N SER A 238 -25.92 6.10 10.71
CA SER A 238 -26.33 5.62 9.38
C SER A 238 -25.54 6.29 8.26
N HIS A 239 -25.29 7.58 8.35
CA HIS A 239 -24.47 8.33 7.39
C HIS A 239 -23.00 7.94 7.49
N LEU A 240 -22.46 7.84 8.71
CA LEU A 240 -21.06 7.44 8.93
C LEU A 240 -20.81 6.02 8.42
N LEU A 241 -21.74 5.09 8.66
CA LEU A 241 -21.62 3.71 8.17
C LEU A 241 -21.66 3.69 6.64
N ALA A 242 -22.69 4.26 6.02
CA ALA A 242 -22.88 4.21 4.56
C ALA A 242 -21.84 5.01 3.78
N GLY A 243 -21.50 6.22 4.25
CA GLY A 243 -20.65 7.17 3.53
C GLY A 243 -19.18 7.14 3.94
N HIS A 244 -18.83 6.79 5.17
CA HIS A 244 -17.44 6.84 5.65
C HIS A 244 -16.83 5.45 5.78
N ALA A 245 -17.41 4.58 6.62
CA ALA A 245 -16.80 3.30 6.97
C ALA A 245 -16.71 2.34 5.77
N MET A 246 -17.65 2.45 4.82
CA MET A 246 -17.66 1.61 3.62
C MET A 246 -16.49 1.83 2.66
N VAL A 247 -15.75 2.95 2.76
CA VAL A 247 -14.60 3.22 1.86
C VAL A 247 -13.59 2.07 1.91
N GLY A 248 -13.16 1.65 3.11
CA GLY A 248 -12.19 0.56 3.24
C GLY A 248 -12.74 -0.79 2.77
N LEU A 249 -13.98 -1.11 3.17
CA LEU A 249 -14.62 -2.39 2.86
C LEU A 249 -14.89 -2.58 1.37
N VAL A 250 -15.47 -1.59 0.69
CA VAL A 250 -15.78 -1.67 -0.73
C VAL A 250 -14.52 -1.88 -1.55
N TRP A 251 -13.47 -1.09 -1.29
CA TRP A 251 -12.22 -1.21 -2.02
C TRP A 251 -11.45 -2.49 -1.68
N ALA A 252 -11.51 -2.98 -0.44
CA ALA A 252 -10.93 -4.26 -0.07
C ALA A 252 -11.60 -5.42 -0.82
N THR A 253 -12.92 -5.39 -0.95
CA THR A 253 -13.69 -6.38 -1.70
C THR A 253 -13.38 -6.30 -3.20
N VAL A 254 -13.48 -5.10 -3.81
CA VAL A 254 -13.22 -4.89 -5.24
C VAL A 254 -11.81 -5.34 -5.60
N PHE A 255 -10.80 -4.89 -4.86
CA PHE A 255 -9.43 -5.27 -5.18
C PHE A 255 -9.10 -6.71 -4.79
N GLY A 256 -9.73 -7.24 -3.74
CA GLY A 256 -9.63 -8.65 -3.35
C GLY A 256 -10.13 -9.59 -4.45
N ILE A 257 -11.33 -9.31 -4.98
CA ILE A 257 -11.91 -10.05 -6.12
C ILE A 257 -10.98 -9.94 -7.33
N GLY A 258 -10.53 -8.73 -7.69
CA GLY A 258 -9.58 -8.55 -8.80
C GLY A 258 -8.25 -9.28 -8.61
N ALA A 259 -7.79 -9.48 -7.37
CA ALA A 259 -6.60 -10.28 -7.06
C ALA A 259 -6.86 -11.79 -7.15
N LEU A 260 -8.07 -12.25 -6.84
CA LEU A 260 -8.47 -13.65 -7.01
C LEU A 260 -8.61 -14.01 -8.49
N LEU A 261 -9.27 -13.16 -9.29
CA LEU A 261 -9.48 -13.40 -10.72
C LEU A 261 -8.17 -13.48 -11.52
N ARG A 262 -7.11 -12.79 -11.10
CA ARG A 262 -5.78 -12.88 -11.72
C ARG A 262 -5.01 -14.18 -11.43
N ARG A 263 -5.54 -15.04 -10.55
CA ARG A 263 -4.92 -16.32 -10.18
C ARG A 263 -5.59 -17.52 -10.85
N CYS A 264 -6.76 -17.32 -11.45
CA CYS A 264 -7.46 -18.30 -12.27
C CYS A 264 -6.97 -18.19 -13.71
#